data_AF-A0A221MFC1-F1
#
_entry.id   AF-A0A221MFC1-F1
#
_cell.length_a   1.000
_cell.length_b   1.000
_cell.length_c   1.000
_cell.angle_alpha   90.00
_cell.angle_beta   90.00
_cell.angle_gamma   90.00
#
_symmetry.space_group_name_H-M   'P 1'
#
loop_
_entity.id
_entity.type
_entity.pdbx_description
1 polymer ?
#
loop_
_entity_poly.entity_id
_entity_poly.type
_entity_poly.pdbx_seq_one_letter_code
_entity_poly.pdbx_strand_id
1 'polypeptide(L)'
;MKDYQKLYAYLPYFEKLSRDNNGLTDGKNPFVSEQHLLYTEYAKEMVEFAECFYEVGFVDADYMETLDEYGITNADEMDCNIPTADERLTKAILTKMIRDERFTSDAWVSYVEKSG
;
A
#
# COMPACT_ATOMS: atom_id res chain seq x y z
N MET A 1 21.33 -6.19 -10.66
CA MET A 1 20.70 -4.92 -10.24
C MET A 1 19.22 -5.17 -10.17
N LYS A 2 18.56 -4.82 -9.05
CA LYS A 2 17.11 -4.90 -8.96
C LYS A 2 16.55 -3.72 -9.75
N ASP A 3 15.72 -3.99 -10.75
CA ASP A 3 15.18 -2.97 -11.63
C ASP A 3 13.85 -2.45 -11.10
N TYR A 4 13.96 -1.47 -10.19
CA TYR A 4 12.78 -0.81 -9.61
C TYR A 4 12.17 0.23 -10.56
N GLN A 5 12.70 0.40 -11.78
CA GLN A 5 12.14 1.37 -12.74
C GLN A 5 10.69 1.04 -13.09
N LYS A 6 10.31 -0.23 -13.05
CA LYS A 6 8.92 -0.67 -13.24
C LYS A 6 7.96 -0.03 -12.24
N LEU A 7 8.39 0.25 -11.00
CA LEU A 7 7.56 0.91 -10.00
C LEU A 7 7.31 2.38 -10.34
N TYR A 8 8.29 3.04 -10.99
CA TYR A 8 8.13 4.44 -11.39
C TYR A 8 7.06 4.64 -12.47
N ALA A 9 6.71 3.58 -13.22
CA ALA A 9 5.60 3.63 -14.17
C ALA A 9 4.25 3.95 -13.50
N TYR A 10 4.12 3.72 -12.19
CA TYR A 10 2.91 4.00 -11.41
C TYR A 10 2.91 5.40 -10.77
N LEU A 11 4.02 6.16 -10.81
CA LEU A 11 4.06 7.53 -10.28
C LEU A 11 2.98 8.44 -10.87
N PRO A 12 2.71 8.45 -12.19
CA PRO A 12 1.66 9.30 -12.75
C PRO A 12 0.26 9.00 -12.19
N TYR A 13 -0.01 7.74 -11.84
CA TYR A 13 -1.26 7.33 -11.19
C TYR A 13 -1.37 7.97 -9.80
N PHE A 14 -0.35 7.81 -8.95
CA PHE A 14 -0.33 8.41 -7.60
C PHE A 14 -0.33 9.94 -7.62
N GLU A 15 0.38 10.57 -8.56
CA GLU A 15 0.37 12.04 -8.73
C GLU A 15 -0.99 12.57 -9.18
N LYS A 16 -1.68 11.85 -10.06
CA LYS A 16 -3.06 12.17 -10.45
C LYS A 16 -3.98 12.07 -9.24
N LEU A 17 -3.90 10.98 -8.47
CA LEU A 17 -4.68 10.80 -7.26
C LEU A 17 -4.44 11.90 -6.23
N SER A 18 -3.19 12.30 -5.99
CA SER A 18 -2.86 13.38 -5.06
C SER A 18 -3.47 14.73 -5.50
N ARG A 19 -3.43 15.04 -6.80
CA ARG A 19 -4.06 16.26 -7.34
C ARG A 19 -5.58 16.24 -7.21
N ASP A 20 -6.19 15.09 -7.49
CA ASP A 20 -7.64 14.91 -7.45
C ASP A 20 -8.15 14.84 -5.99
N ASN A 21 -7.34 14.35 -5.05
CA ASN A 21 -7.68 14.19 -3.61
C ASN A 21 -7.56 15.46 -2.76
N ASN A 22 -7.04 16.57 -3.29
CA ASN A 22 -7.10 17.87 -2.58
C ASN A 22 -8.54 18.40 -2.38
N GLY A 23 -9.55 17.62 -2.79
CA GLY A 23 -10.99 17.85 -2.56
C GLY A 23 -11.74 16.60 -2.08
N LEU A 24 -11.20 15.83 -1.14
CA LEU A 24 -11.94 14.77 -0.43
C LEU A 24 -13.07 15.37 0.43
N THR A 25 -14.14 15.84 -0.21
CA THR A 25 -15.33 16.40 0.46
C THR A 25 -16.51 15.44 0.50
N ASP A 26 -16.41 14.23 -0.07
CA ASP A 26 -17.61 13.40 -0.31
C ASP A 26 -17.42 11.88 -0.08
N GLY A 27 -16.46 11.49 0.77
CA GLY A 27 -16.35 10.11 1.27
C GLY A 27 -15.93 9.03 0.27
N LYS A 28 -15.56 9.39 -0.97
CA LYS A 28 -15.05 8.43 -1.98
C LYS A 28 -13.54 8.32 -1.90
N ASN A 29 -13.04 7.15 -1.51
CA ASN A 29 -11.62 6.81 -1.56
C ASN A 29 -11.27 6.36 -2.99
N PRO A 30 -10.39 7.06 -3.73
CA PRO A 30 -10.10 6.71 -5.13
C PRO A 30 -9.19 5.48 -5.29
N PHE A 31 -8.62 4.96 -4.21
CA PHE A 31 -7.95 3.66 -4.20
C PHE A 31 -8.94 2.50 -4.26
N VAL A 32 -10.22 2.76 -3.94
CA VAL A 32 -11.28 1.77 -3.77
C VAL A 32 -12.31 1.93 -4.89
N SER A 33 -12.52 0.89 -5.69
CA SER A 33 -13.58 0.83 -6.69
C SER A 33 -14.93 0.51 -6.07
N GLU A 34 -14.95 -0.37 -5.07
CA GLU A 34 -16.16 -0.74 -4.32
C GLU A 34 -15.80 -1.07 -2.87
N GLN A 35 -16.63 -0.59 -1.94
CA GLN A 35 -16.50 -0.88 -0.52
C GLN A 35 -17.71 -1.68 -0.05
N HIS A 36 -17.45 -2.91 0.40
CA HIS A 36 -18.45 -3.75 1.05
C HIS A 36 -18.28 -3.68 2.56
N LEU A 37 -19.30 -4.13 3.30
CA LEU A 37 -19.25 -4.17 4.77
C LEU A 37 -18.04 -4.94 5.33
N LEU A 38 -17.49 -5.87 4.56
CA LEU A 38 -16.46 -6.80 4.99
C LEU A 38 -15.23 -6.86 4.08
N TYR A 39 -15.24 -6.25 2.89
CA TYR A 39 -14.08 -6.27 1.99
C TYR A 39 -14.03 -5.05 1.07
N THR A 40 -12.85 -4.81 0.50
CA THR A 40 -12.55 -3.67 -0.36
C THR A 40 -12.12 -4.18 -1.73
N GLU A 41 -12.74 -3.67 -2.79
CA GLU A 41 -12.24 -3.83 -4.15
C GLU A 41 -11.38 -2.62 -4.51
N TYR A 42 -10.12 -2.86 -4.90
CA TYR A 42 -9.19 -1.79 -5.23
C TYR A 42 -9.25 -1.44 -6.72
N ALA A 43 -8.90 -0.19 -7.03
CA ALA A 43 -8.61 0.22 -8.39
C ALA A 43 -7.55 -0.70 -9.02
N LYS A 44 -7.72 -1.01 -10.30
CA LYS A 44 -6.84 -1.93 -11.04
C LYS A 44 -5.36 -1.54 -10.92
N GLU A 45 -5.06 -0.24 -11.03
CA GLU A 45 -3.70 0.29 -10.95
C GLU A 45 -3.06 0.04 -9.58
N MET A 46 -3.82 0.00 -8.49
CA MET A 46 -3.31 -0.35 -7.16
C MET A 46 -2.96 -1.83 -7.05
N VAL A 47 -3.81 -2.70 -7.62
CA VAL A 47 -3.54 -4.14 -7.66
C VAL A 47 -2.27 -4.42 -8.46
N GLU A 48 -2.16 -3.83 -9.66
CA GLU A 48 -0.98 -3.98 -10.52
C GLU A 48 0.29 -3.41 -9.86
N PHE A 49 0.19 -2.31 -9.12
CA PHE A 49 1.32 -1.78 -8.35
C PHE A 49 1.77 -2.75 -7.27
N ALA A 50 0.84 -3.33 -6.49
CA ALA A 50 1.17 -4.30 -5.45
C ALA A 50 1.80 -5.58 -6.01
N GLU A 51 1.29 -6.09 -7.14
CA GLU A 51 1.89 -7.23 -7.84
C GLU A 51 3.31 -6.92 -8.33
N CYS A 52 3.51 -5.76 -8.96
CA CYS A 52 4.81 -5.31 -9.43
C CYS A 52 5.80 -5.13 -8.26
N PHE A 53 5.35 -4.60 -7.12
CA PHE A 53 6.14 -4.45 -5.89
C PHE A 53 6.73 -5.79 -5.42
N TYR A 54 5.93 -6.85 -5.43
CA TYR A 54 6.39 -8.21 -5.12
C TYR A 54 7.29 -8.77 -6.22
N GLU A 55 6.94 -8.60 -7.50
CA GLU A 55 7.70 -9.11 -8.65
C GLU A 55 9.14 -8.59 -8.67
N VAL A 56 9.33 -7.28 -8.43
CA VAL A 56 10.67 -6.65 -8.44
C VAL A 56 11.44 -6.85 -7.14
N GLY A 57 10.83 -7.47 -6.13
CA GLY A 57 11.46 -7.74 -4.84
C GLY A 57 11.83 -6.46 -4.07
N PHE A 58 10.95 -5.44 -4.11
CA PHE A 58 11.04 -4.23 -3.28
C PHE A 58 10.49 -4.46 -1.85
N VAL A 59 10.40 -5.73 -1.44
CA VAL A 59 9.92 -6.15 -0.13
C VAL A 59 11.07 -6.08 0.89
N ASP A 60 10.77 -5.60 2.09
CA ASP A 60 11.59 -5.81 3.28
C ASP A 60 11.04 -7.02 4.07
N ALA A 61 11.83 -8.09 4.19
CA ALA A 61 11.42 -9.29 4.91
C ALA A 61 11.29 -9.02 6.42
N ASP A 62 12.12 -8.12 6.94
CA ASP A 62 12.27 -7.79 8.35
C ASP A 62 11.68 -6.40 8.63
N TYR A 63 10.67 -6.00 7.83
CA TYR A 63 10.07 -4.66 7.88
C TYR A 63 9.62 -4.24 9.28
N MET A 64 9.21 -5.17 10.16
CA MET A 64 8.86 -4.84 11.54
C MET A 64 10.08 -4.38 12.35
N GLU A 65 11.21 -5.06 12.22
CA GLU A 65 12.47 -4.69 12.88
C GLU A 65 13.03 -3.41 12.27
N THR A 66 12.99 -3.26 10.95
CA THR A 66 13.37 -2.02 10.28
C THR A 66 12.51 -0.84 10.77
N LEU A 67 11.19 -1.00 10.91
CA LEU A 67 10.35 0.09 11.44
C LEU A 67 10.71 0.45 12.88
N ASP A 68 10.96 -0.54 13.74
CA ASP A 68 11.38 -0.33 15.14
C ASP A 68 12.73 0.41 15.23
N GLU A 69 13.70 0.06 14.39
CA GLU A 69 15.00 0.74 14.32
C GLU A 69 14.87 2.24 13.96
N TYR A 70 13.87 2.59 13.14
CA TYR A 70 13.57 3.98 12.78
C TYR A 70 12.60 4.65 13.75
N GLY A 71 12.19 3.97 14.82
CA GLY A 71 11.25 4.48 15.81
C GLY A 71 9.83 4.65 15.29
N ILE A 72 9.43 3.89 14.27
CA ILE A 72 8.08 3.91 13.70
C ILE A 72 7.23 2.79 14.31
N THR A 73 6.18 3.20 15.02
CA THR A 73 5.28 2.33 15.79
C THR A 73 3.85 2.34 15.27
N ASN A 74 3.46 3.35 14.49
CA ASN A 74 2.08 3.53 14.03
C ASN A 74 2.01 4.18 12.63
N ALA A 75 0.79 4.22 12.07
CA ALA A 75 0.53 4.76 10.73
C ALA A 75 0.82 6.27 10.62
N ASP A 76 0.52 7.06 11.65
CA ASP A 76 0.77 8.51 11.63
C ASP A 76 2.28 8.80 11.53
N GLU A 77 3.11 8.00 12.21
CA GLU A 77 4.56 8.06 12.13
C GLU A 77 5.08 7.62 10.75
N MET A 78 4.45 6.62 10.13
CA MET A 78 4.77 6.23 8.75
C MET A 78 4.52 7.41 7.79
N ASP A 79 3.35 8.04 7.86
CA ASP A 79 2.97 9.17 7.01
C ASP A 79 3.92 10.36 7.17
N CYS A 80 4.32 10.65 8.40
CA CYS A 80 5.25 11.74 8.70
C CYS A 80 6.68 11.48 8.20
N ASN A 81 7.10 10.22 8.09
CA ASN A 81 8.47 9.86 7.69
C ASN A 81 8.62 9.53 6.20
N ILE A 82 7.55 9.13 5.50
CA ILE A 82 7.57 8.82 4.05
C ILE A 82 8.29 9.90 3.22
N PRO A 83 8.02 11.22 3.38
CA PRO A 83 8.60 12.24 2.50
C PRO A 83 10.13 12.34 2.59
N THR A 84 10.70 11.90 3.71
CA THR A 84 12.13 11.97 4.01
C THR A 84 12.78 10.60 4.16
N ALA A 85 12.04 9.53 3.87
CA ALA A 85 12.50 8.16 4.05
C ALA A 85 13.66 7.85 3.09
N ASP A 86 14.69 7.19 3.60
CA ASP A 86 15.68 6.54 2.75
C ASP A 86 15.10 5.28 2.09
N GLU A 87 15.87 4.64 1.21
CA GLU A 87 15.41 3.43 0.50
C GLU A 87 15.01 2.30 1.46
N ARG A 88 15.71 2.14 2.59
CA ARG A 88 15.45 1.06 3.56
C ARG A 88 14.12 1.32 4.26
N LEU A 89 13.93 2.52 4.79
CA LEU A 89 12.68 2.92 5.43
C LEU A 89 11.50 2.89 4.46
N THR A 90 11.70 3.36 3.23
CA THR A 90 10.67 3.33 2.17
C THR A 90 10.18 1.90 1.91
N LYS A 91 11.11 0.94 1.79
CA LYS A 91 10.74 -0.48 1.60
C LYS A 91 9.96 -1.03 2.78
N ALA A 92 10.38 -0.74 4.01
CA ALA A 92 9.72 -1.24 5.21
C ALA A 92 8.29 -0.68 5.34
N ILE A 93 8.12 0.62 5.13
CA ILE A 93 6.83 1.30 5.16
C ILE A 93 5.90 0.71 4.08
N LEU A 94 6.33 0.65 2.83
CA LEU A 94 5.51 0.13 1.74
C LEU A 94 5.18 -1.36 1.93
N THR A 95 6.13 -2.15 2.46
CA THR A 95 5.88 -3.56 2.78
C THR A 95 4.78 -3.69 3.83
N LYS A 96 4.83 -2.89 4.89
CA LYS A 96 3.79 -2.87 5.92
C LYS A 96 2.43 -2.52 5.33
N MET A 97 2.33 -1.42 4.59
CA MET A 97 1.07 -0.98 3.99
C MET A 97 0.45 -2.05 3.09
N ILE A 98 1.22 -2.59 2.14
CA ILE A 98 0.71 -3.61 1.20
C ILE A 98 0.30 -4.90 1.95
N ARG A 99 1.05 -5.30 2.97
CA ARG A 99 0.70 -6.50 3.77
C ARG A 99 -0.54 -6.28 4.62
N ASP A 100 -0.71 -5.13 5.25
CA ASP A 100 -1.87 -4.81 6.10
C ASP A 100 -3.15 -4.79 5.24
N GLU A 101 -3.10 -4.19 4.06
CA GLU A 101 -4.22 -4.18 3.09
C GLU A 101 -4.56 -5.58 2.59
N ARG A 102 -3.55 -6.38 2.22
CA ARG A 102 -3.75 -7.76 1.76
C ARG A 102 -4.32 -8.64 2.86
N PHE A 103 -3.80 -8.54 4.09
CA PHE A 103 -4.29 -9.35 5.21
C PHE A 103 -5.73 -9.02 5.54
N THR A 104 -6.11 -7.74 5.48
CA THR A 104 -7.49 -7.32 5.72
C THR A 104 -8.39 -7.83 4.60
N SER A 105 -8.07 -7.56 3.34
CA SER A 105 -8.95 -7.88 2.21
C SER A 105 -9.04 -9.40 1.92
N ASP A 106 -7.90 -10.12 1.87
CA ASP A 106 -7.90 -11.56 1.56
C ASP A 106 -8.49 -12.42 2.69
N ALA A 107 -8.30 -12.03 3.96
CA ALA A 107 -8.80 -12.81 5.09
C ALA A 107 -10.33 -12.83 5.12
N TRP A 108 -10.97 -11.68 4.87
CA TRP A 108 -12.43 -11.59 4.84
C TRP A 108 -13.04 -12.27 3.61
N VAL A 109 -12.43 -12.10 2.43
CA VAL A 109 -12.87 -12.79 1.21
C VAL A 109 -12.83 -14.31 1.43
N SER A 110 -11.72 -14.85 1.92
CA SER A 110 -11.61 -16.29 2.16
C SER A 110 -12.60 -16.78 3.22
N TYR A 111 -12.90 -15.98 4.24
CA TYR A 111 -13.90 -16.31 5.24
C TYR A 111 -15.31 -16.39 4.63
N VAL A 112 -15.73 -15.40 3.83
CA VAL A 112 -17.04 -15.38 3.20
C VAL A 112 -17.21 -16.55 2.23
N GLU A 113 -16.22 -16.82 1.37
CA GLU A 113 -16.25 -17.93 0.41
C GLU A 113 -16.33 -19.31 1.07
N LYS A 114 -15.74 -19.48 2.26
CA LYS A 114 -15.74 -20.76 2.99
C LYS A 114 -16.93 -20.93 3.95
N SER A 115 -17.65 -19.85 4.23
CA SER A 115 -18.77 -19.84 5.19
C SER A 115 -20.15 -19.94 4.52
N GLY A 116 -20.21 -19.87 3.19
CA GLY A 116 -21.42 -20.12 2.37
C GLY A 116 -21.45 -21.53 1.81
#